data_AF-A0A842VDM7-F1
#
_entry.id   AF-A0A842VDM7-F1
#
_cell.length_a   1.000
_cell.length_b   1.000
_cell.length_c   1.000
_cell.angle_alpha   90.00
_cell.angle_beta   90.00
_cell.angle_gamma   90.00
#
_symmetry.space_group_name_H-M   'P 1'
#
loop_
_entity.id
_entity.type
_entity.pdbx_description
1 polymer ?
#
loop_
_entity_poly.entity_id
_entity_poly.type
_entity_poly.pdbx_seq_one_letter_code
_entity_poly.pdbx_strand_id
1 'polypeptide(L)'
;MNNSTVIKSVILSIFDEEGPTPTVFWPENMEESARLLIAMKTISLLMGDTIYQNGEGIEGINYFGVLPFPDLRLNGLTYFFLIPDEKARGQAKASTITVLINEENKTFFHENMKYLRVIIDEAATKIQNADGELKVYEQTMEALREGLISFSKELKDPFSHRRKIKIIYAGLDRAGKTSFLLAIKKRYSEIVKTLPTKGVQRTEEKIFEEQNSQMTVWDLGGQKRYREKYIEQSKYYLYNVDLLFYLFDIQDPRERLDESLQLFEKIIASLKELDEFPPIIVCLNKNDPDVKDDFEIKEKIQYLTNKLKEKSDKFFVKIFKTSIFDYWSIISAYSYGLSRLSPNREFFKKHLKDFARKTDAEALLLLNENGIILSSFSMDEISGKVFEISAPHFQTLYKTFKEFKLLKKDLIVSSGITDEKKNVIFKK
;
A
#
# COMPACT_ATOMS: atom_id res chain seq x y z
N MET A 1 24.22 25.59 -9.32
CA MET A 1 24.74 24.21 -9.57
C MET A 1 23.91 23.28 -8.67
N ASN A 2 22.99 22.41 -9.09
CA ASN A 2 22.65 21.80 -10.38
C ASN A 2 21.13 21.95 -10.60
N ASN A 3 20.70 22.50 -11.74
CA ASN A 3 19.33 22.31 -12.24
C ASN A 3 19.21 20.89 -12.84
N SER A 4 19.45 19.85 -12.04
CA SER A 4 19.16 18.50 -12.52
C SER A 4 17.65 18.33 -12.52
N THR A 5 17.04 18.36 -13.71
CA THR A 5 15.65 17.94 -13.87
C THR A 5 15.48 16.56 -13.25
N VAL A 6 14.54 16.43 -12.31
CA VAL A 6 14.27 15.19 -11.56
C VAL A 6 13.84 14.08 -12.51
N ILE A 7 13.00 14.45 -13.48
CA ILE A 7 12.60 13.60 -14.59
C ILE A 7 13.79 13.45 -15.55
N LYS A 8 14.20 12.20 -15.74
CA LYS A 8 15.29 11.81 -16.63
C LYS A 8 14.81 11.37 -17.98
N SER A 9 13.68 10.68 -18.02
CA SER A 9 13.17 10.12 -19.26
C SER A 9 11.66 9.89 -19.17
N VAL A 10 11.00 9.90 -20.31
CA VAL A 10 9.60 9.51 -20.45
C VAL A 10 9.51 8.63 -21.68
N ILE A 11 8.92 7.43 -21.54
CA ILE A 11 8.86 6.43 -22.61
C ILE A 11 7.44 5.92 -22.73
N LEU A 12 6.87 6.03 -23.93
CA LEU A 12 5.71 5.26 -24.38
C LEU A 12 6.22 3.98 -25.03
N SER A 13 5.78 2.84 -24.51
CA SER A 13 6.05 1.53 -25.09
C SER A 13 4.73 0.90 -25.50
N ILE A 14 4.71 0.25 -26.66
CA ILE A 14 3.54 -0.43 -27.21
C ILE A 14 3.96 -1.86 -27.53
N PHE A 15 3.06 -2.81 -27.30
CA PHE A 15 3.24 -4.18 -27.76
C PHE A 15 2.70 -4.31 -29.18
N ASP A 16 3.60 -4.56 -30.13
CA ASP A 16 3.29 -4.77 -31.54
C ASP A 16 3.69 -6.19 -32.02
N GLU A 17 3.75 -6.42 -33.33
CA GLU A 17 4.09 -7.72 -33.92
C GLU A 17 5.53 -8.17 -33.62
N GLU A 18 6.46 -7.23 -33.40
CA GLU A 18 7.85 -7.51 -33.04
C GLU A 18 8.04 -7.63 -31.51
N GLY A 19 7.02 -7.28 -30.74
CA GLY A 19 6.96 -7.41 -29.29
C GLY A 19 6.87 -6.05 -28.58
N PRO A 20 7.35 -5.94 -27.34
CA PRO A 20 7.39 -4.67 -26.61
C PRO A 20 8.39 -3.68 -27.24
N THR A 21 7.90 -2.65 -27.92
CA THR A 21 8.73 -1.63 -28.58
C THR A 21 8.58 -0.25 -27.92
N PRO A 22 9.67 0.51 -27.74
CA PRO A 22 9.61 1.90 -27.27
C PRO A 22 9.24 2.85 -28.42
N THR A 23 7.95 3.12 -28.59
CA THR A 23 7.39 3.90 -29.72
C THR A 23 7.73 5.38 -29.68
N VAL A 24 7.60 6.03 -28.52
CA VAL A 24 7.93 7.45 -28.34
C VAL A 24 8.72 7.59 -27.06
N PHE A 25 9.85 8.30 -27.09
CA PHE A 25 10.72 8.40 -25.92
C PHE A 25 11.47 9.72 -25.89
N TRP A 26 11.76 10.17 -24.68
CA TRP A 26 12.65 11.28 -24.41
C TRP A 26 13.61 10.90 -23.28
N PRO A 27 14.90 11.29 -23.34
CA PRO A 27 15.55 12.02 -24.43
C PRO A 27 15.91 11.13 -25.63
N GLU A 28 16.04 11.72 -26.82
CA GLU A 28 16.33 10.99 -28.08
C GLU A 28 17.69 10.26 -28.06
N ASN A 29 18.63 10.76 -27.25
CA ASN A 29 19.96 10.18 -27.11
C ASN A 29 20.04 9.00 -26.12
N MET A 30 18.91 8.53 -25.60
CA MET A 30 18.87 7.36 -24.72
C MET A 30 19.26 6.09 -25.49
N GLU A 31 20.17 5.30 -24.92
CA GLU A 31 20.67 4.07 -25.53
C GLU A 31 19.51 3.11 -25.85
N GLU A 32 19.55 2.52 -27.05
CA GLU A 32 18.49 1.62 -27.53
C GLU A 32 18.30 0.40 -26.64
N SER A 33 19.40 -0.19 -26.17
CA SER A 33 19.40 -1.32 -25.22
C SER A 33 18.61 -0.99 -23.94
N ALA A 34 18.79 0.22 -23.41
CA ALA A 34 18.09 0.70 -22.22
C ALA A 34 16.59 0.90 -22.51
N ARG A 35 16.23 1.50 -23.66
CA ARG A 35 14.84 1.70 -24.07
C ARG A 35 14.10 0.38 -24.23
N LEU A 36 14.73 -0.60 -24.88
CA LEU A 36 14.19 -1.95 -25.05
C LEU A 36 14.05 -2.67 -23.71
N LEU A 37 15.05 -2.61 -22.83
CA LEU A 37 14.96 -3.20 -21.49
C LEU A 37 13.76 -2.65 -20.71
N ILE A 38 13.50 -1.34 -20.80
CA ILE A 38 12.37 -0.70 -20.15
C ILE A 38 11.05 -1.21 -20.74
N ALA A 39 10.88 -1.12 -22.06
CA ALA A 39 9.68 -1.57 -22.75
C ALA A 39 9.37 -3.04 -22.45
N MET A 40 10.39 -3.91 -22.54
CA MET A 40 10.28 -5.33 -22.25
C MET A 40 9.82 -5.56 -20.82
N LYS A 41 10.46 -4.91 -19.84
CA LYS A 41 10.15 -5.12 -18.42
C LYS A 41 8.77 -4.57 -18.06
N THR A 42 8.41 -3.38 -18.51
CA THR A 42 7.14 -2.74 -18.15
C THR A 42 5.96 -3.49 -18.76
N ILE A 43 6.05 -3.85 -20.05
CA ILE A 43 4.97 -4.56 -20.72
C ILE A 43 4.89 -6.01 -20.25
N SER A 44 6.00 -6.75 -20.19
CA SER A 44 5.97 -8.17 -19.81
C SER A 44 5.51 -8.40 -18.38
N LEU A 45 5.92 -7.53 -17.44
CA LEU A 45 5.42 -7.62 -16.07
C LEU A 45 3.92 -7.36 -16.02
N LEU A 46 3.37 -6.46 -16.83
CA LEU A 46 2.01 -5.98 -16.65
C LEU A 46 0.97 -6.72 -17.48
N MET A 47 1.39 -7.29 -18.61
CA MET A 47 0.53 -8.10 -19.46
C MET A 47 0.14 -9.43 -18.81
N GLY A 48 1.07 -10.14 -18.17
CA GLY A 48 0.82 -11.50 -17.66
C GLY A 48 0.35 -12.49 -18.76
N ASP A 49 0.37 -13.79 -18.46
CA ASP A 49 0.00 -14.82 -19.45
C ASP A 49 -1.49 -14.80 -19.81
N THR A 50 -2.33 -14.18 -18.97
CA THR A 50 -3.79 -14.17 -19.09
C THR A 50 -4.30 -13.30 -20.25
N ILE A 51 -3.60 -12.20 -20.58
CA ILE A 51 -3.96 -11.37 -21.75
C ILE A 51 -3.66 -12.09 -23.07
N TYR A 52 -2.71 -13.04 -23.07
CA TYR A 52 -2.40 -13.86 -24.25
C TYR A 52 -3.50 -14.86 -24.62
N GLN A 53 -4.20 -15.41 -23.62
CA GLN A 53 -4.99 -16.62 -23.81
C GLN A 53 -6.50 -16.39 -23.88
N ASN A 54 -7.05 -15.48 -23.06
CA ASN A 54 -8.49 -15.32 -22.94
C ASN A 54 -8.87 -13.90 -23.34
N GLY A 55 -9.36 -13.74 -24.58
CA GLY A 55 -9.99 -12.50 -25.06
C GLY A 55 -11.32 -12.16 -24.35
N GLU A 56 -11.42 -12.42 -23.06
CA GLU A 56 -12.58 -12.07 -22.24
C GLU A 56 -12.28 -10.80 -21.43
N GLY A 57 -12.97 -9.72 -21.78
CA GLY A 57 -13.15 -8.53 -20.94
C GLY A 57 -11.91 -7.66 -20.74
N ILE A 58 -11.65 -6.78 -21.71
CA ILE A 58 -10.61 -5.73 -21.69
C ILE A 58 -11.01 -4.50 -20.85
N GLU A 59 -12.05 -4.60 -20.03
CA GLU A 59 -12.44 -3.52 -19.14
C GLU A 59 -11.52 -3.45 -17.90
N GLY A 60 -10.71 -2.39 -17.84
CA GLY A 60 -10.35 -1.77 -16.55
C GLY A 60 -9.00 -2.13 -15.93
N ILE A 61 -8.04 -2.72 -16.66
CA ILE A 61 -6.68 -2.94 -16.13
C ILE A 61 -5.83 -1.67 -16.33
N ASN A 62 -6.04 -0.67 -15.47
CA ASN A 62 -5.12 0.47 -15.36
C ASN A 62 -4.11 0.18 -14.26
N TYR A 63 -2.92 -0.28 -14.64
CA TYR A 63 -1.87 -0.49 -13.66
C TYR A 63 -1.06 0.79 -13.49
N PHE A 64 -0.83 1.18 -12.23
CA PHE A 64 0.03 2.29 -11.90
C PHE A 64 0.95 1.91 -10.75
N GLY A 65 2.26 1.95 -10.96
CA GLY A 65 3.22 1.60 -9.91
C GLY A 65 4.66 1.91 -10.26
N VAL A 66 5.52 1.80 -9.25
CA VAL A 66 6.96 2.08 -9.36
C VAL A 66 7.72 0.78 -9.58
N LEU A 67 8.49 0.73 -10.67
CA LEU A 67 9.35 -0.38 -11.06
C LEU A 67 10.83 0.05 -10.98
N PRO A 68 11.69 -0.68 -10.28
CA PRO A 68 13.12 -0.38 -10.26
C PRO A 68 13.82 -0.89 -11.52
N PHE A 69 14.81 -0.15 -12.00
CA PHE A 69 15.73 -0.52 -13.08
C PHE A 69 17.17 -0.42 -12.58
N PRO A 70 17.63 -1.38 -11.75
CA PRO A 70 18.93 -1.30 -11.08
C PRO A 70 20.10 -1.19 -12.05
N ASP A 71 20.04 -1.92 -13.18
CA ASP A 71 21.07 -1.91 -14.23
C ASP A 71 21.25 -0.52 -14.86
N LEU A 72 20.18 0.29 -14.86
CA LEU A 72 20.19 1.65 -15.37
C LEU A 72 20.34 2.70 -14.25
N ARG A 73 20.33 2.29 -12.97
CA ARG A 73 20.24 3.17 -11.78
C ARG A 73 19.04 4.13 -11.85
N LEU A 74 17.93 3.65 -12.39
CA LEU A 74 16.67 4.39 -12.53
C LEU A 74 15.54 3.73 -11.75
N ASN A 75 14.55 4.53 -11.37
CA ASN A 75 13.23 4.05 -10.98
C ASN A 75 12.21 4.60 -11.99
N GLY A 76 11.23 3.77 -12.37
CA GLY A 76 10.19 4.13 -13.33
C GLY A 76 8.80 4.07 -12.72
N LEU A 77 8.07 5.18 -12.77
CA LEU A 77 6.64 5.22 -12.52
C LEU A 77 5.93 4.84 -13.81
N THR A 78 5.29 3.67 -13.81
CA THR A 78 4.74 3.03 -15.00
C THR A 78 3.21 3.04 -14.93
N TYR A 79 2.58 3.56 -15.97
CA TYR A 79 1.14 3.47 -16.21
C TYR A 79 0.86 2.55 -17.39
N PHE A 80 0.11 1.48 -17.17
CA PHE A 80 -0.33 0.55 -18.21
C PHE A 80 -1.77 0.84 -18.60
N PHE A 81 -2.02 0.77 -19.89
CA PHE A 81 -3.33 0.95 -20.50
C PHE A 81 -3.41 0.15 -21.80
N LEU A 82 -4.61 0.05 -22.35
CA LEU A 82 -4.87 -0.68 -23.59
C LEU A 82 -5.33 0.32 -24.66
N ILE A 83 -4.65 0.36 -25.79
CA ILE A 83 -5.04 1.17 -26.95
C ILE A 83 -5.97 0.31 -27.81
N PRO A 84 -7.23 0.73 -28.07
CA PRO A 84 -8.13 -0.02 -28.95
C PRO A 84 -7.52 -0.20 -30.35
N ASP A 85 -7.55 -1.43 -30.87
CA ASP A 85 -7.11 -1.75 -32.23
C ASP A 85 -7.80 -3.02 -32.71
N GLU A 86 -8.78 -2.89 -33.60
CA GLU A 86 -9.55 -4.02 -34.14
C GLU A 86 -8.68 -5.08 -34.85
N LYS A 87 -7.48 -4.71 -35.32
CA LYS A 87 -6.55 -5.61 -36.00
C LYS A 87 -5.64 -6.37 -35.03
N ALA A 88 -5.54 -5.93 -33.78
CA ALA A 88 -4.70 -6.56 -32.78
C ALA A 88 -5.36 -7.79 -32.15
N ARG A 89 -4.55 -8.75 -31.66
CA ARG A 89 -5.05 -9.92 -30.92
C ARG A 89 -5.72 -9.43 -29.63
N GLY A 90 -7.00 -9.74 -29.48
CA GLY A 90 -7.81 -9.21 -28.38
C GLY A 90 -8.38 -7.81 -28.63
N GLN A 91 -8.33 -7.26 -29.85
CA GLN A 91 -8.88 -5.95 -30.20
C GLN A 91 -8.25 -4.74 -29.47
N ALA A 92 -7.06 -4.92 -28.86
CA ALA A 92 -6.32 -3.84 -28.23
C ALA A 92 -4.81 -4.13 -28.19
N LYS A 93 -4.01 -3.06 -28.22
CA LYS A 93 -2.56 -3.09 -28.01
C LYS A 93 -2.22 -2.76 -26.57
N ALA A 94 -1.41 -3.60 -25.94
CA ALA A 94 -0.87 -3.31 -24.61
C ALA A 94 0.11 -2.16 -24.68
N SER A 95 -0.01 -1.19 -23.77
CA SER A 95 0.81 0.01 -23.81
C SER A 95 1.18 0.48 -22.41
N THR A 96 2.36 1.09 -22.30
CA THR A 96 2.83 1.69 -21.05
C THR A 96 3.43 3.07 -21.26
N ILE A 97 3.08 4.02 -20.40
CA ILE A 97 3.87 5.25 -20.20
C ILE A 97 4.74 5.05 -18.96
N THR A 98 6.05 5.23 -19.12
CA THR A 98 7.05 5.10 -18.05
C THR A 98 7.79 6.40 -17.86
N VAL A 99 7.61 7.03 -16.70
CA VAL A 99 8.38 8.21 -16.29
C VAL A 99 9.55 7.73 -15.45
N LEU A 100 10.78 8.10 -15.81
CA LEU A 100 12.00 7.66 -15.15
C LEU A 100 12.67 8.79 -14.37
N ILE A 101 13.18 8.43 -13.20
CA ILE A 101 14.01 9.29 -12.35
C ILE A 101 15.24 8.49 -11.88
N ASN A 102 16.28 9.19 -11.43
CA ASN A 102 17.42 8.54 -10.77
C ASN A 102 16.96 7.76 -9.54
N GLU A 103 17.61 6.61 -9.27
CA GLU A 103 17.28 5.76 -8.14
C GLU A 103 17.31 6.52 -6.79
N GLU A 104 18.25 7.45 -6.65
CA GLU A 104 18.41 8.32 -5.48
C GLU A 104 17.17 9.20 -5.19
N ASN A 105 16.40 9.53 -6.23
CA ASN A 105 15.22 10.40 -6.14
C ASN A 105 13.91 9.62 -5.92
N LYS A 106 13.97 8.35 -5.52
CA LYS A 106 12.77 7.47 -5.42
C LYS A 106 11.61 8.04 -4.60
N THR A 107 11.89 8.93 -3.64
CA THR A 107 10.89 9.62 -2.81
C THR A 107 9.95 10.49 -3.64
N PHE A 108 10.42 11.05 -4.76
CA PHE A 108 9.65 11.90 -5.67
C PHE A 108 8.34 11.24 -6.11
N PHE A 109 8.39 9.98 -6.57
CA PHE A 109 7.18 9.29 -7.00
C PHE A 109 6.21 9.03 -5.85
N HIS A 110 6.72 8.71 -4.66
CA HIS A 110 5.86 8.42 -3.52
C HIS A 110 5.11 9.67 -3.02
N GLU A 111 5.78 10.81 -2.96
CA GLU A 111 5.19 12.07 -2.48
C GLU A 111 4.21 12.66 -3.48
N ASN A 112 4.48 12.50 -4.78
CA ASN A 112 3.72 13.14 -5.84
C ASN A 112 2.80 12.17 -6.60
N MET A 113 2.64 10.94 -6.10
CA MET A 113 2.00 9.85 -6.84
C MET A 113 0.60 10.19 -7.34
N LYS A 114 -0.23 10.81 -6.49
CA LYS A 114 -1.62 11.14 -6.84
C LYS A 114 -1.68 12.11 -8.02
N TYR A 115 -0.85 13.15 -8.00
CA TYR A 115 -0.78 14.16 -9.05
C TYR A 115 -0.18 13.59 -10.34
N LEU A 116 0.94 12.87 -10.22
CA LEU A 116 1.57 12.19 -11.36
C LEU A 116 0.63 11.20 -12.03
N ARG A 117 -0.21 10.49 -11.25
CA ARG A 117 -1.24 9.59 -11.78
C ARG A 117 -2.21 10.32 -12.69
N VAL A 118 -2.72 11.48 -12.26
CA VAL A 118 -3.70 12.25 -13.03
C VAL A 118 -3.10 12.70 -14.36
N ILE A 119 -1.90 13.30 -14.35
CA ILE A 119 -1.25 13.77 -15.59
C ILE A 119 -0.98 12.61 -16.56
N ILE A 120 -0.47 11.48 -16.05
CA ILE A 120 -0.14 10.33 -16.89
C ILE A 120 -1.42 9.66 -17.44
N ASP A 121 -2.49 9.59 -16.64
CA ASP A 121 -3.79 9.05 -17.06
C ASP A 121 -4.45 9.92 -18.14
N GLU A 122 -4.37 11.24 -18.02
CA GLU A 122 -4.83 12.17 -19.07
C GLU A 122 -4.07 11.97 -20.39
N ALA A 123 -2.74 11.80 -20.32
CA ALA A 123 -1.91 11.51 -21.49
C ALA A 123 -2.27 10.15 -22.12
N ALA A 124 -2.46 9.11 -21.29
CA ALA A 124 -2.89 7.80 -21.76
C ALA A 124 -4.25 7.85 -22.45
N THR A 125 -5.22 8.56 -21.86
CA THR A 125 -6.58 8.73 -22.42
C THR A 125 -6.53 9.39 -23.81
N LYS A 126 -5.67 10.41 -23.99
CA LYS A 126 -5.47 11.05 -25.30
C LYS A 126 -4.86 10.08 -26.32
N ILE A 127 -3.89 9.26 -25.91
CA ILE A 127 -3.27 8.23 -26.77
C ILE A 127 -4.29 7.15 -27.15
N GLN A 128 -5.16 6.74 -26.24
CA GLN A 128 -6.22 5.76 -26.51
C GLN A 128 -7.22 6.26 -27.56
N ASN A 129 -7.49 7.56 -27.60
CA ASN A 129 -8.43 8.20 -28.53
C ASN A 129 -7.79 8.73 -29.82
N ALA A 130 -6.52 8.39 -30.08
CA ALA A 130 -5.78 8.93 -31.23
C ALA A 130 -5.81 8.02 -32.47
N ASP A 131 -6.57 6.92 -32.44
CA ASP A 131 -6.78 6.01 -33.59
C ASP A 131 -5.48 5.54 -34.29
N GLY A 132 -4.38 5.43 -33.55
CA GLY A 132 -3.09 4.99 -34.09
C GLY A 132 -2.23 6.08 -34.75
N GLU A 133 -2.62 7.35 -34.66
CA GLU A 133 -1.85 8.46 -35.24
C GLU A 133 -0.58 8.78 -34.46
N LEU A 134 0.58 8.37 -35.01
CA LEU A 134 1.89 8.57 -34.38
C LEU A 134 2.19 10.04 -34.00
N LYS A 135 1.76 10.99 -34.85
CA LYS A 135 1.93 12.43 -34.57
C LYS A 135 1.21 12.86 -33.29
N VAL A 136 0.04 12.29 -33.02
CA VAL A 136 -0.73 12.59 -31.80
C VAL A 136 -0.02 12.00 -30.58
N TYR A 137 0.61 10.82 -30.72
CA TYR A 137 1.43 10.23 -29.65
C TYR A 137 2.63 11.13 -29.32
N GLU A 138 3.38 11.58 -30.34
CA GLU A 138 4.51 12.49 -30.18
C GLU A 138 4.10 13.79 -29.48
N GLN A 139 3.02 14.44 -29.95
CA GLN A 139 2.50 15.68 -29.36
C GLN A 139 2.04 15.48 -27.91
N THR A 140 1.36 14.36 -27.62
CA THR A 140 0.87 14.06 -26.27
C THR A 140 2.03 13.79 -25.31
N MET A 141 3.04 13.03 -25.74
CA MET A 141 4.22 12.72 -24.94
C MET A 141 5.09 13.94 -24.70
N GLU A 142 5.17 14.86 -25.66
CA GLU A 142 5.84 16.15 -25.50
C GLU A 142 5.11 17.03 -24.48
N ALA A 143 3.78 17.15 -24.58
CA ALA A 143 2.98 17.89 -23.60
C ALA A 143 3.10 17.28 -22.18
N LEU A 144 3.10 15.95 -22.06
CA LEU A 144 3.34 15.25 -20.81
C LEU A 144 4.71 15.58 -20.25
N ARG A 145 5.76 15.55 -21.08
CA ARG A 145 7.13 15.91 -20.69
C ARG A 145 7.20 17.32 -20.14
N GLU A 146 6.64 18.30 -20.86
CA GLU A 146 6.62 19.70 -20.44
C GLU A 146 5.88 19.89 -19.11
N GLY A 147 4.70 19.26 -18.96
CA GLY A 147 3.93 19.27 -17.73
C GLY A 147 4.69 18.69 -16.54
N LEU A 148 5.35 17.55 -16.73
CA LEU A 148 6.18 16.91 -15.71
C LEU A 148 7.41 17.75 -15.31
N ILE A 149 8.07 18.39 -16.30
CA ILE A 149 9.20 19.29 -16.05
C ILE A 149 8.73 20.54 -15.29
N SER A 150 7.62 21.16 -15.70
CA SER A 150 7.05 22.33 -15.01
C SER A 150 6.72 21.99 -13.55
N PHE A 151 6.00 20.89 -13.35
CA PHE A 151 5.67 20.38 -12.03
C PHE A 151 6.93 20.15 -11.16
N SER A 152 7.96 19.52 -11.73
CA SER A 152 9.21 19.26 -10.99
C SER A 152 9.95 20.54 -10.57
N LYS A 153 9.78 21.65 -11.31
CA LYS A 153 10.39 22.96 -10.99
C LYS A 153 9.60 23.74 -9.93
N GLU A 154 8.29 23.52 -9.84
CA GLU A 154 7.42 24.19 -8.87
C GLU A 154 7.57 23.64 -7.44
N LEU A 155 8.11 22.42 -7.30
CA LEU A 155 8.45 21.82 -6.00
C LEU A 155 9.62 22.61 -5.36
N LYS A 156 9.27 23.57 -4.49
CA LYS A 156 10.20 24.53 -3.86
C LYS A 156 11.10 23.96 -2.76
N ASP A 157 10.89 22.73 -2.30
CA ASP A 157 11.66 22.14 -1.19
C ASP A 157 12.75 21.22 -1.74
N PRO A 158 13.96 21.16 -1.13
CA PRO A 158 14.93 20.14 -1.46
C PRO A 158 14.26 18.79 -1.24
N PHE A 159 14.19 17.96 -2.30
CA PHE A 159 13.70 16.58 -2.18
C PHE A 159 14.30 15.98 -0.93
N SER A 160 13.45 15.67 0.05
CA SER A 160 13.95 14.92 1.18
C SER A 160 14.41 13.61 0.59
N HIS A 161 15.70 13.31 0.76
CA HIS A 161 16.25 12.02 0.34
C HIS A 161 15.48 10.87 1.02
N ARG A 162 14.70 11.15 2.08
CA ARG A 162 13.82 10.19 2.74
C ARG A 162 12.37 10.65 2.72
N ARG A 163 11.47 9.80 2.22
CA ARG A 163 10.03 10.00 2.31
C ARG A 163 9.65 10.02 3.79
N LYS A 164 9.05 11.09 4.28
CA LYS A 164 8.57 11.16 5.67
C LYS A 164 7.13 10.65 5.73
N ILE A 165 6.90 9.61 6.52
CA ILE A 165 5.57 9.02 6.73
C ILE A 165 5.15 9.30 8.17
N LYS A 166 4.04 10.00 8.38
CA LYS A 166 3.48 10.26 9.70
C LYS A 166 2.27 9.36 9.95
N ILE A 167 2.39 8.48 10.94
CA ILE A 167 1.30 7.60 11.37
C ILE A 167 0.83 8.01 12.77
N ILE A 168 -0.47 8.23 12.92
CA ILE A 168 -1.07 8.62 14.20
C ILE A 168 -1.84 7.45 14.80
N TYR A 169 -1.69 7.25 16.11
CA TYR A 169 -2.55 6.39 16.92
C TYR A 169 -3.38 7.27 17.86
N ALA A 170 -4.70 7.25 17.67
CA ALA A 170 -5.67 8.03 18.42
C ALA A 170 -6.74 7.13 19.06
N GLY A 171 -7.46 7.68 20.04
CA GLY A 171 -8.45 6.97 20.86
C GLY A 171 -8.35 7.38 22.33
N LEU A 172 -9.34 6.98 23.13
CA LEU A 172 -9.37 7.28 24.56
C LEU A 172 -8.19 6.66 25.32
N ASP A 173 -8.00 7.08 26.59
CA ASP A 173 -7.10 6.39 27.48
C ASP A 173 -7.50 4.92 27.61
N ARG A 174 -6.55 4.03 27.93
CA ARG A 174 -6.79 2.58 28.09
C ARG A 174 -7.34 1.83 26.87
N ALA A 175 -7.58 2.48 25.73
CA ALA A 175 -7.98 1.84 24.47
C ALA A 175 -6.93 0.87 23.89
N GLY A 176 -5.70 0.86 24.44
CA GLY A 176 -4.65 -0.09 24.07
C GLY A 176 -3.72 0.36 22.94
N LYS A 177 -3.59 1.67 22.70
CA LYS A 177 -2.75 2.24 21.62
C LYS A 177 -1.28 1.86 21.72
N THR A 178 -0.68 2.14 22.88
CA THR A 178 0.71 1.75 23.17
C THR A 178 0.89 0.24 23.17
N SER A 179 -0.08 -0.51 23.73
CA SER A 179 -0.07 -1.97 23.75
C SER A 179 -0.11 -2.58 22.35
N PHE A 180 -0.91 -2.01 21.44
CA PHE A 180 -0.99 -2.40 20.04
C PHE A 180 0.36 -2.21 19.34
N LEU A 181 1.02 -1.06 19.54
CA LEU A 181 2.35 -0.78 19.02
C LEU A 181 3.42 -1.76 19.54
N LEU A 182 3.40 -2.05 20.84
CA LEU A 182 4.34 -3.00 21.45
C LEU A 182 4.08 -4.45 20.97
N ALA A 183 2.82 -4.82 20.76
CA ALA A 183 2.44 -6.13 20.22
C ALA A 183 2.95 -6.33 18.79
N ILE A 184 2.86 -5.31 17.91
CA ILE A 184 3.46 -5.35 16.56
C ILE A 184 4.96 -5.64 16.65
N LYS A 185 5.65 -5.00 17.61
CA LYS A 185 7.07 -5.19 17.88
C LYS A 185 7.41 -6.47 18.65
N LYS A 186 6.42 -7.31 18.95
CA LYS A 186 6.52 -8.53 19.78
C LYS A 186 7.14 -8.27 21.17
N ARG A 187 6.95 -7.07 21.72
CA ARG A 187 7.45 -6.63 23.04
C ARG A 187 6.40 -6.83 24.13
N TYR A 188 5.88 -8.05 24.24
CA TYR A 188 4.75 -8.35 25.14
C TYR A 188 5.08 -8.14 26.62
N SER A 189 6.32 -8.38 27.03
CA SER A 189 6.79 -8.15 28.41
C SER A 189 6.76 -6.67 28.82
N GLU A 190 6.84 -5.75 27.85
CA GLU A 190 6.74 -4.31 28.07
C GLU A 190 5.28 -3.87 28.24
N ILE A 191 4.32 -4.59 27.65
CA ILE A 191 2.89 -4.26 27.72
C ILE A 191 2.41 -4.23 29.17
N VAL A 192 2.79 -5.23 29.98
CA VAL A 192 2.40 -5.33 31.40
C VAL A 192 2.90 -4.14 32.24
N LYS A 193 4.00 -3.50 31.81
CA LYS A 193 4.63 -2.38 32.52
C LYS A 193 4.18 -1.01 32.00
N THR A 194 3.23 -0.97 31.07
CA THR A 194 2.87 0.26 30.37
C THR A 194 2.14 1.22 31.29
N LEU A 195 2.62 2.47 31.37
CA LEU A 195 1.95 3.58 32.06
C LEU A 195 1.13 4.41 31.07
N PRO A 196 0.11 5.17 31.52
CA PRO A 196 -0.63 6.08 30.64
C PRO A 196 0.29 7.05 29.91
N THR A 197 0.21 7.08 28.57
CA THR A 197 1.01 7.97 27.72
C THR A 197 0.73 9.43 28.06
N LYS A 198 1.78 10.17 28.40
CA LYS A 198 1.72 11.61 28.72
C LYS A 198 2.03 12.43 27.48
N GLY A 199 1.07 13.24 27.02
CA GLY A 199 1.24 14.03 25.80
C GLY A 199 1.41 13.09 24.60
N VAL A 200 2.35 13.40 23.71
CA VAL A 200 2.59 12.58 22.51
C VAL A 200 3.92 11.85 22.63
N GLN A 201 3.88 10.52 22.50
CA GLN A 201 5.09 9.74 22.33
C GLN A 201 5.39 9.60 20.84
N ARG A 202 6.58 10.04 20.42
CA ARG A 202 7.04 9.95 19.04
C ARG A 202 8.11 8.88 18.94
N THR A 203 7.93 7.92 18.05
CA THR A 203 8.94 6.91 17.74
C THR A 203 9.23 6.90 16.24
N GLU A 204 10.51 6.79 15.89
CA GLU A 204 10.91 6.57 14.51
C GLU A 204 10.97 5.06 14.26
N GLU A 205 10.28 4.61 13.22
CA GLU A 205 10.23 3.21 12.80
C GLU A 205 11.04 3.02 11.52
N LYS A 206 11.85 1.97 11.53
CA LYS A 206 12.76 1.61 10.43
C LYS A 206 12.16 0.61 9.45
N ILE A 207 10.86 0.37 9.56
CA ILE A 207 10.13 -0.69 8.86
C ILE A 207 10.20 -0.55 7.32
N PHE A 208 10.36 0.68 6.83
CA PHE A 208 10.50 1.01 5.41
C PHE A 208 11.87 1.60 5.07
N GLU A 209 12.92 1.32 5.84
CA GLU A 209 14.28 1.79 5.54
C GLU A 209 14.74 1.37 4.14
N GLU A 210 14.39 0.15 3.71
CA GLU A 210 14.67 -0.36 2.35
C GLU A 210 14.01 0.50 1.26
N GLN A 211 12.85 1.08 1.56
CA GLN A 211 12.14 2.04 0.69
C GLN A 211 12.62 3.48 0.88
N ASN A 212 13.71 3.71 1.63
CA ASN A 212 14.25 5.02 2.00
C ASN A 212 13.15 5.95 2.53
N SER A 213 12.26 5.38 3.34
CA SER A 213 11.18 6.11 4.01
C SER A 213 11.48 6.17 5.50
N GLN A 214 11.39 7.36 6.09
CA GLN A 214 11.42 7.57 7.53
C GLN A 214 9.99 7.61 8.04
N MET A 215 9.59 6.58 8.78
CA MET A 215 8.26 6.52 9.37
C MET A 215 8.32 7.04 10.80
N THR A 216 7.49 8.03 11.13
CA THR A 216 7.33 8.54 12.49
C THR A 216 5.94 8.18 12.99
N VAL A 217 5.90 7.42 14.07
CA VAL A 217 4.68 7.04 14.78
C VAL A 217 4.44 8.02 15.92
N TRP A 218 3.21 8.54 15.99
CA TRP A 218 2.74 9.42 17.05
C TRP A 218 1.66 8.68 17.84
N ASP A 219 2.00 8.22 19.05
CA ASP A 219 1.04 7.70 20.02
C ASP A 219 0.48 8.86 20.86
N LEU A 220 -0.80 9.20 20.63
CA LEU A 220 -1.45 10.33 21.28
C LEU A 220 -2.00 9.94 22.65
N GLY A 221 -1.64 10.67 23.70
CA GLY A 221 -2.18 10.47 25.05
C GLY A 221 -3.70 10.57 25.07
N GLY A 222 -4.39 9.51 25.49
CA GLY A 222 -5.86 9.44 25.43
C GLY A 222 -6.60 10.15 26.56
N GLN A 223 -5.88 10.70 27.57
CA GLN A 223 -6.53 11.37 28.69
C GLN A 223 -7.17 12.70 28.25
N LYS A 224 -8.28 13.08 28.88
CA LYS A 224 -9.12 14.24 28.51
C LYS A 224 -8.32 15.51 28.20
N ARG A 225 -7.43 15.93 29.11
CA ARG A 225 -6.57 17.13 28.95
C ARG A 225 -5.73 17.13 27.67
N TYR A 226 -5.29 15.96 27.22
CA TYR A 226 -4.43 15.82 26.05
C TYR A 226 -5.27 15.81 24.78
N ARG A 227 -6.41 15.12 24.80
CA ARG A 227 -7.38 15.12 23.70
C ARG A 227 -7.86 16.53 23.37
N GLU A 228 -8.25 17.32 24.38
CA GLU A 228 -8.66 18.71 24.21
C GLU A 228 -7.57 19.53 23.52
N LYS A 229 -6.33 19.43 24.01
CA LYS A 229 -5.16 20.10 23.39
C LYS A 229 -4.92 19.69 21.94
N TYR A 230 -5.11 18.41 21.58
CA TYR A 230 -4.89 17.95 20.20
C TYR A 230 -5.92 18.50 19.23
N ILE A 231 -7.17 18.66 19.68
CA ILE A 231 -8.22 19.27 18.87
C ILE A 231 -7.99 20.78 18.77
N GLU A 232 -7.68 21.47 19.88
CA GLU A 232 -7.38 22.91 19.89
C GLU A 232 -6.18 23.27 19.00
N GLN A 233 -5.17 22.39 18.94
CA GLN A 233 -3.96 22.58 18.16
C GLN A 233 -3.91 21.62 16.97
N SER A 234 -5.05 21.33 16.34
CA SER A 234 -5.20 20.37 15.25
C SER A 234 -4.18 20.57 14.12
N LYS A 235 -3.87 21.81 13.74
CA LYS A 235 -2.83 22.15 12.74
C LYS A 235 -1.46 21.56 13.04
N TYR A 236 -1.10 21.37 14.31
CA TYR A 236 0.18 20.79 14.70
C TYR A 236 0.13 19.25 14.75
N TYR A 237 -0.97 18.69 15.25
CA TYR A 237 -1.09 17.26 15.48
C TYR A 237 -1.61 16.49 14.27
N LEU A 238 -2.54 17.06 13.51
CA LEU A 238 -3.31 16.38 12.45
C LEU A 238 -2.95 16.82 11.03
N TYR A 239 -2.00 17.74 10.84
CA TYR A 239 -1.46 18.10 9.52
C TYR A 239 -0.43 17.08 9.02
N ASN A 240 -0.34 16.89 7.70
CA ASN A 240 0.50 15.93 6.98
C ASN A 240 0.41 14.52 7.57
N VAL A 241 -0.81 13.99 7.73
CA VAL A 241 -1.03 12.65 8.27
C VAL A 241 -1.18 11.68 7.12
N ASP A 242 -0.31 10.68 7.04
CA ASP A 242 -0.37 9.66 6.00
C ASP A 242 -1.33 8.53 6.35
N LEU A 243 -1.44 8.19 7.64
CA LEU A 243 -2.27 7.08 8.14
C LEU A 243 -2.73 7.34 9.57
N LEU A 244 -4.02 7.09 9.83
CA LEU A 244 -4.59 7.18 11.16
C LEU A 244 -5.09 5.82 11.63
N PHE A 245 -4.56 5.33 12.75
CA PHE A 245 -5.16 4.26 13.52
C PHE A 245 -6.02 4.85 14.64
N TYR A 246 -7.28 4.46 14.71
CA TYR A 246 -8.18 4.86 15.79
C TYR A 246 -8.64 3.63 16.57
N LEU A 247 -8.34 3.59 17.87
CA LEU A 247 -8.67 2.44 18.72
C LEU A 247 -9.88 2.74 19.59
N PHE A 248 -10.86 1.84 19.53
CA PHE A 248 -11.96 1.73 20.51
C PHE A 248 -11.67 0.56 21.44
N ASP A 249 -11.95 0.71 22.73
CA ASP A 249 -12.03 -0.41 23.65
C ASP A 249 -13.45 -0.97 23.60
N ILE A 250 -13.66 -2.15 23.03
CA ILE A 250 -15.00 -2.74 22.91
C ILE A 250 -15.60 -3.19 24.25
N GLN A 251 -14.77 -3.34 25.28
CA GLN A 251 -15.21 -3.72 26.61
C GLN A 251 -15.63 -2.51 27.45
N ASP A 252 -15.37 -1.28 26.97
CA ASP A 252 -15.83 -0.07 27.64
C ASP A 252 -17.38 -0.03 27.74
N PRO A 253 -17.92 0.65 28.77
CA PRO A 253 -19.35 0.89 28.86
C PRO A 253 -19.81 1.85 27.76
N ARG A 254 -21.11 1.84 27.46
CA ARG A 254 -21.68 2.53 26.29
C ARG A 254 -21.40 4.03 26.31
N GLU A 255 -21.42 4.68 27.48
CA GLU A 255 -21.15 6.11 27.62
C GLU A 255 -19.73 6.47 27.18
N ARG A 256 -18.76 5.58 27.45
CA ARG A 256 -17.36 5.78 27.09
C ARG A 256 -17.10 5.45 25.62
N LEU A 257 -17.84 4.51 25.04
CA LEU A 257 -17.88 4.30 23.59
C LEU A 257 -18.41 5.54 22.86
N ASP A 258 -19.46 6.16 23.38
CA ASP A 258 -20.03 7.40 22.83
C ASP A 258 -19.06 8.57 22.98
N GLU A 259 -18.35 8.70 24.11
CA GLU A 259 -17.26 9.68 24.26
C GLU A 259 -16.15 9.46 23.22
N SER A 260 -15.79 8.20 22.96
CA SER A 260 -14.81 7.87 21.94
C SER A 260 -15.31 8.21 20.54
N LEU A 261 -16.59 7.97 20.22
CA LEU A 261 -17.19 8.38 18.94
C LEU A 261 -17.15 9.90 18.78
N GLN A 262 -17.45 10.67 19.82
CA GLN A 262 -17.35 12.13 19.80
C GLN A 262 -15.91 12.61 19.54
N LEU A 263 -14.91 11.96 20.12
CA LEU A 263 -13.51 12.26 19.81
C LEU A 263 -13.18 11.96 18.35
N PHE A 264 -13.60 10.79 17.85
CA PHE A 264 -13.42 10.41 16.46
C PHE A 264 -14.00 11.46 15.51
N GLU A 265 -15.23 11.91 15.76
CA GLU A 265 -15.89 12.97 14.99
C GLU A 265 -15.13 14.29 14.99
N LYS A 266 -14.62 14.71 16.15
CA LYS A 266 -13.79 15.92 16.25
C LYS A 266 -12.52 15.80 15.42
N ILE A 267 -11.86 14.63 15.44
CA ILE A 267 -10.68 14.38 14.61
C ILE A 267 -11.04 14.43 13.12
N ILE A 268 -12.15 13.80 12.70
CA ILE A 268 -12.63 13.85 11.32
C ILE A 268 -12.93 15.29 10.89
N ALA A 269 -13.61 16.08 11.74
CA ALA A 269 -13.89 17.48 11.45
C ALA A 269 -12.60 18.30 11.29
N SER A 270 -11.64 18.15 12.21
CA SER A 270 -10.33 18.81 12.09
C SER A 270 -9.55 18.39 10.86
N LEU A 271 -9.59 17.11 10.46
CA LEU A 271 -8.95 16.65 9.22
C LEU A 271 -9.59 17.29 7.99
N LYS A 272 -10.93 17.41 7.95
CA LYS A 272 -11.65 18.12 6.88
C LYS A 272 -11.27 19.60 6.81
N GLU A 273 -11.14 20.28 7.95
CA GLU A 273 -10.72 21.68 8.01
C GLU A 273 -9.29 21.91 7.50
N LEU A 274 -8.44 20.89 7.61
CA LEU A 274 -7.05 20.91 7.14
C LEU A 274 -6.88 20.41 5.70
N ASP A 275 -7.96 19.99 5.04
CA ASP A 275 -7.95 19.32 3.72
C ASP A 275 -7.11 18.03 3.71
N GLU A 276 -7.06 17.34 4.86
CA GLU A 276 -6.29 16.10 5.07
C GLU A 276 -7.21 14.88 5.00
N PHE A 277 -6.91 13.94 4.09
CA PHE A 277 -7.71 12.72 3.88
C PHE A 277 -6.89 11.43 3.98
N PRO A 278 -6.25 11.14 5.13
CA PRO A 278 -5.58 9.87 5.34
C PRO A 278 -6.58 8.69 5.30
N PRO A 279 -6.15 7.50 4.85
CA PRO A 279 -6.81 6.25 5.21
C PRO A 279 -6.93 6.14 6.73
N ILE A 280 -8.07 5.64 7.20
CA ILE A 280 -8.34 5.46 8.64
C ILE A 280 -8.59 3.99 8.92
N ILE A 281 -7.76 3.42 9.80
CA ILE A 281 -7.91 2.06 10.29
C ILE A 281 -8.51 2.12 11.68
N VAL A 282 -9.76 1.71 11.80
CA VAL A 282 -10.44 1.63 13.08
C VAL A 282 -10.23 0.24 13.66
N CYS A 283 -9.65 0.18 14.85
CA CYS A 283 -9.44 -1.04 15.59
C CYS A 283 -10.45 -1.11 16.74
N LEU A 284 -11.40 -2.03 16.64
CA LEU A 284 -12.29 -2.46 17.72
C LEU A 284 -11.47 -3.39 18.61
N ASN A 285 -10.73 -2.79 19.54
CA ASN A 285 -9.67 -3.41 20.30
C ASN A 285 -10.19 -4.09 21.57
N LYS A 286 -9.38 -5.02 22.11
CA LYS A 286 -9.74 -5.92 23.21
C LYS A 286 -10.90 -6.86 22.89
N ASN A 287 -11.08 -7.18 21.60
CA ASN A 287 -11.97 -8.25 21.16
C ASN A 287 -11.29 -9.60 21.43
N ASP A 288 -11.08 -9.88 22.71
CA ASP A 288 -10.28 -11.00 23.20
C ASP A 288 -11.02 -12.33 23.00
N PRO A 289 -10.31 -13.46 22.86
CA PRO A 289 -10.93 -14.76 22.54
C PRO A 289 -12.01 -15.24 23.50
N ASP A 290 -11.94 -14.81 24.76
CA ASP A 290 -12.85 -15.13 25.85
C ASP A 290 -14.14 -14.30 25.85
N VAL A 291 -14.13 -13.09 25.26
CA VAL A 291 -15.31 -12.18 25.23
C VAL A 291 -15.88 -11.95 23.84
N LYS A 292 -15.17 -12.33 22.76
CA LYS A 292 -15.57 -12.05 21.37
C LYS A 292 -16.94 -12.61 20.99
N ASP A 293 -17.39 -13.65 21.69
CA ASP A 293 -18.64 -14.35 21.39
C ASP A 293 -19.83 -13.85 22.21
N ASP A 294 -19.58 -12.99 23.19
CA ASP A 294 -20.59 -12.40 24.05
C ASP A 294 -21.57 -11.53 23.27
N PHE A 295 -22.85 -11.66 23.60
CA PHE A 295 -23.92 -10.92 22.94
C PHE A 295 -23.75 -9.41 23.08
N GLU A 296 -23.43 -8.92 24.28
CA GLU A 296 -23.24 -7.49 24.56
C GLU A 296 -22.08 -6.91 23.73
N ILE A 297 -20.98 -7.65 23.61
CA ILE A 297 -19.83 -7.24 22.80
C ILE A 297 -20.19 -7.19 21.32
N LYS A 298 -20.90 -8.19 20.80
CA LYS A 298 -21.39 -8.20 19.41
C LYS A 298 -22.32 -7.02 19.13
N GLU A 299 -23.21 -6.68 20.06
CA GLU A 299 -24.09 -5.51 19.96
C GLU A 299 -23.30 -4.20 19.93
N LYS A 300 -22.32 -4.01 20.83
CA LYS A 300 -21.43 -2.84 20.85
C LYS A 300 -20.65 -2.69 19.54
N ILE A 301 -20.11 -3.79 19.00
CA ILE A 301 -19.41 -3.81 17.71
C ILE A 301 -20.34 -3.37 16.57
N GLN A 302 -21.57 -3.90 16.54
CA GLN A 302 -22.54 -3.54 15.52
C GLN A 302 -22.93 -2.06 15.62
N TYR A 303 -23.16 -1.57 16.84
CA TYR A 303 -23.45 -0.17 17.12
C TYR A 303 -22.33 0.75 16.60
N LEU A 304 -21.08 0.48 16.97
CA LEU A 304 -19.92 1.26 16.52
C LEU A 304 -19.78 1.19 14.99
N THR A 305 -19.93 0.01 14.39
CA THR A 305 -19.81 -0.18 12.94
C THR A 305 -20.82 0.68 12.18
N ASN A 306 -22.07 0.75 12.65
CA ASN A 306 -23.10 1.59 12.04
C ASN A 306 -22.78 3.08 12.19
N LYS A 307 -22.39 3.51 13.40
CA LYS A 307 -22.05 4.92 13.67
C LYS A 307 -20.83 5.40 12.89
N LEU A 308 -19.80 4.57 12.77
CA LEU A 308 -18.62 4.90 11.99
C LEU A 308 -18.96 5.11 10.52
N LYS A 309 -19.80 4.25 9.92
CA LYS A 309 -20.25 4.40 8.53
C LYS A 309 -21.03 5.72 8.31
N GLU A 310 -21.88 6.10 9.24
CA GLU A 310 -22.65 7.36 9.18
C GLU A 310 -21.73 8.60 9.25
N LYS A 311 -20.65 8.53 10.05
CA LYS A 311 -19.84 9.69 10.44
C LYS A 311 -18.54 9.86 9.66
N SER A 312 -18.16 8.86 8.87
CA SER A 312 -16.90 8.87 8.12
C SER A 312 -17.02 9.30 6.66
N ASP A 313 -18.04 10.08 6.31
CA ASP A 313 -18.27 10.52 4.94
C ASP A 313 -17.01 11.22 4.36
N LYS A 314 -16.64 10.83 3.14
CA LYS A 314 -15.41 11.16 2.38
C LYS A 314 -14.10 10.48 2.82
N PHE A 315 -14.06 9.79 3.96
CA PHE A 315 -12.86 9.09 4.41
C PHE A 315 -12.89 7.61 4.05
N PHE A 316 -11.74 7.09 3.64
CA PHE A 316 -11.56 5.65 3.52
C PHE A 316 -11.39 5.04 4.92
N VAL A 317 -12.44 4.39 5.43
CA VAL A 317 -12.41 3.72 6.74
C VAL A 317 -12.44 2.20 6.57
N LYS A 318 -11.51 1.51 7.23
CA LYS A 318 -11.56 0.06 7.39
C LYS A 318 -11.57 -0.29 8.87
N ILE A 319 -12.54 -1.13 9.25
CA ILE A 319 -12.71 -1.61 10.63
C ILE A 319 -12.07 -3.00 10.76
N PHE A 320 -11.30 -3.19 11.83
CA PHE A 320 -10.73 -4.46 12.27
C PHE A 320 -11.14 -4.74 13.71
N LYS A 321 -11.38 -6.01 14.04
CA LYS A 321 -11.45 -6.47 15.43
C LYS A 321 -10.04 -6.88 15.83
N THR A 322 -9.53 -6.36 16.95
CA THR A 322 -8.14 -6.59 17.35
C THR A 322 -8.02 -7.01 18.80
N SER A 323 -7.06 -7.87 19.08
CA SER A 323 -6.70 -8.30 20.44
C SER A 323 -5.20 -8.54 20.52
N ILE A 324 -4.59 -8.18 21.66
CA ILE A 324 -3.18 -8.51 21.92
C ILE A 324 -2.94 -10.00 22.13
N PHE A 325 -4.00 -10.78 22.40
CA PHE A 325 -3.96 -12.24 22.50
C PHE A 325 -4.14 -12.92 21.13
N ASP A 326 -4.49 -12.15 20.10
CA ASP A 326 -4.54 -12.57 18.71
C ASP A 326 -3.59 -11.70 17.87
N TYR A 327 -2.31 -12.09 17.81
CA TYR A 327 -1.30 -11.37 17.04
C TYR A 327 -1.69 -11.20 15.56
N TRP A 328 -2.41 -12.16 14.99
CA TRP A 328 -2.83 -12.10 13.60
C TRP A 328 -3.80 -10.94 13.34
N SER A 329 -4.74 -10.72 14.26
CA SER A 329 -5.67 -9.59 14.19
C SER A 329 -4.94 -8.23 14.13
N ILE A 330 -3.87 -8.08 14.92
CA ILE A 330 -3.07 -6.85 15.01
C ILE A 330 -2.22 -6.66 13.76
N ILE A 331 -1.46 -7.69 13.37
CA ILE A 331 -0.57 -7.58 12.19
C ILE A 331 -1.38 -7.39 10.91
N SER A 332 -2.59 -7.96 10.82
CA SER A 332 -3.51 -7.76 9.70
C SER A 332 -3.99 -6.32 9.61
N ALA A 333 -4.47 -5.74 10.73
CA ALA A 333 -4.90 -4.34 10.77
C ALA A 333 -3.73 -3.38 10.43
N TYR A 334 -2.56 -3.63 11.04
CA TYR A 334 -1.36 -2.83 10.82
C TYR A 334 -0.86 -2.90 9.37
N SER A 335 -0.69 -4.12 8.84
CA SER A 335 -0.21 -4.35 7.49
C SER A 335 -1.17 -3.82 6.44
N TYR A 336 -2.48 -3.95 6.68
CA TYR A 336 -3.48 -3.37 5.80
C TYR A 336 -3.35 -1.84 5.76
N GLY A 337 -3.22 -1.18 6.91
CA GLY A 337 -2.97 0.26 6.97
C GLY A 337 -1.72 0.67 6.21
N LEU A 338 -0.61 -0.03 6.45
CA LEU A 338 0.65 0.19 5.75
C LEU A 338 0.55 -0.02 4.24
N SER A 339 -0.19 -1.03 3.79
CA SER A 339 -0.38 -1.32 2.36
C SER A 339 -1.06 -0.16 1.63
N ARG A 340 -1.84 0.67 2.33
CA ARG A 340 -2.46 1.88 1.76
C ARG A 340 -1.46 2.99 1.45
N LEU A 341 -0.26 2.92 2.04
CA LEU A 341 0.83 3.84 1.77
C LEU A 341 1.75 3.35 0.65
N SER A 342 1.54 2.12 0.18
CA SER A 342 2.35 1.50 -0.86
C SER A 342 1.81 1.82 -2.26
N PRO A 343 2.65 2.35 -3.17
CA PRO A 343 2.26 2.57 -4.56
C PRO A 343 1.96 1.27 -5.31
N ASN A 344 2.63 0.18 -4.93
CA ASN A 344 2.62 -1.08 -5.68
C ASN A 344 1.56 -2.06 -5.16
N ARG A 345 0.62 -1.61 -4.32
CA ARG A 345 -0.39 -2.49 -3.72
C ARG A 345 -1.22 -3.25 -4.76
N GLU A 346 -1.72 -2.56 -5.78
CA GLU A 346 -2.52 -3.21 -6.83
C GLU A 346 -1.68 -4.16 -7.69
N PHE A 347 -0.38 -3.85 -7.88
CA PHE A 347 0.58 -4.75 -8.52
C PHE A 347 0.62 -6.09 -7.81
N PHE A 348 0.94 -6.05 -6.51
CA PHE A 348 1.13 -7.25 -5.73
C PHE A 348 -0.17 -8.04 -5.61
N LYS A 349 -1.33 -7.38 -5.57
CA LYS A 349 -2.62 -8.06 -5.52
C LYS A 349 -2.92 -8.84 -6.80
N LYS A 350 -2.72 -8.22 -7.98
CA LYS A 350 -2.95 -8.88 -9.28
C LYS A 350 -1.96 -10.02 -9.50
N HIS A 351 -0.66 -9.76 -9.32
CA HIS A 351 0.37 -10.78 -9.50
C HIS A 351 0.21 -11.97 -8.57
N LEU A 352 -0.17 -11.73 -7.32
CA LEU A 352 -0.43 -12.82 -6.38
C LEU A 352 -1.64 -13.65 -6.82
N LYS A 353 -2.70 -13.02 -7.33
CA LYS A 353 -3.87 -13.70 -7.89
C LYS A 353 -3.53 -14.53 -9.13
N ASP A 354 -2.73 -13.98 -10.05
CA ASP A 354 -2.31 -14.69 -11.26
C ASP A 354 -1.37 -15.85 -10.91
N PHE A 355 -0.46 -15.66 -9.95
CA PHE A 355 0.39 -16.73 -9.44
C PHE A 355 -0.45 -17.83 -8.76
N ALA A 356 -1.49 -17.47 -7.98
CA ALA A 356 -2.40 -18.43 -7.38
C ALA A 356 -3.06 -19.33 -8.43
N ARG A 357 -3.59 -18.72 -9.50
CA ARG A 357 -4.21 -19.43 -10.61
C ARG A 357 -3.23 -20.37 -11.32
N LYS A 358 -1.99 -19.94 -11.56
CA LYS A 358 -0.97 -20.76 -12.23
C LYS A 358 -0.48 -21.94 -11.37
N THR A 359 -0.52 -21.78 -10.06
CA THR A 359 -0.03 -22.79 -9.09
C THR A 359 -1.14 -23.60 -8.45
N ASP A 360 -2.39 -23.37 -8.84
CA ASP A 360 -3.59 -23.93 -8.24
C ASP A 360 -3.64 -23.77 -6.71
N ALA A 361 -3.19 -22.61 -6.23
CA ALA A 361 -3.14 -22.30 -4.81
C ALA A 361 -4.46 -21.68 -4.33
N GLU A 362 -5.10 -22.32 -3.35
CA GLU A 362 -6.34 -21.84 -2.71
C GLU A 362 -6.12 -20.56 -1.89
N ALA A 363 -4.91 -20.38 -1.33
CA ALA A 363 -4.53 -19.20 -0.57
C ALA A 363 -3.04 -18.89 -0.72
N LEU A 364 -2.71 -17.60 -0.76
CA LEU A 364 -1.34 -17.09 -0.83
C LEU A 364 -1.16 -15.85 0.03
N LEU A 365 0.04 -15.71 0.56
CA LEU A 365 0.44 -14.52 1.31
C LEU A 365 1.85 -14.12 0.96
N LEU A 366 1.99 -12.83 0.69
CA LEU A 366 3.26 -12.18 0.51
C LEU A 366 3.59 -11.39 1.77
N LEU A 367 4.67 -11.79 2.44
CA LEU A 367 5.21 -11.13 3.62
C LEU A 367 6.57 -10.50 3.30
N ASN A 368 6.86 -9.36 3.93
CA ASN A 368 8.25 -8.88 4.01
C ASN A 368 9.01 -9.56 5.18
N GLU A 369 10.29 -9.24 5.33
CA GLU A 369 11.14 -9.83 6.37
C GLU A 369 10.69 -9.51 7.81
N ASN A 370 10.07 -8.34 8.00
CA ASN A 370 9.49 -7.93 9.27
C ASN A 370 8.18 -8.71 9.57
N GLY A 371 7.62 -9.35 8.55
CA GLY A 371 6.37 -10.09 8.50
C GLY A 371 5.13 -9.19 8.45
N ILE A 372 5.28 -8.06 7.77
CA ILE A 372 4.19 -7.23 7.30
C ILE A 372 3.61 -7.87 6.06
N ILE A 373 2.29 -7.91 6.01
CA ILE A 373 1.52 -8.44 4.89
C ILE A 373 1.52 -7.41 3.76
N LEU A 374 2.24 -7.72 2.68
CA LEU A 374 2.31 -6.89 1.49
C LEU A 374 1.09 -7.13 0.58
N SER A 375 0.65 -8.38 0.48
CA SER A 375 -0.50 -8.81 -0.31
C SER A 375 -0.99 -10.17 0.15
N SER A 376 -2.27 -10.46 -0.04
CA SER A 376 -2.86 -11.77 0.19
C SER A 376 -3.89 -12.11 -0.90
N PHE A 377 -4.05 -13.40 -1.14
CA PHE A 377 -5.07 -13.97 -2.01
C PHE A 377 -5.70 -15.18 -1.31
N SER A 378 -7.02 -15.32 -1.44
CA SER A 378 -7.76 -16.51 -1.04
C SER A 378 -8.91 -16.73 -2.02
N MET A 379 -9.19 -17.98 -2.35
CA MET A 379 -10.27 -18.37 -3.25
C MET A 379 -11.64 -18.19 -2.59
N ASP A 380 -11.74 -18.52 -1.30
CA ASP A 380 -12.95 -18.41 -0.50
C ASP A 380 -12.64 -17.99 0.96
N GLU A 381 -13.71 -17.78 1.74
CA GLU A 381 -13.60 -17.37 3.15
C GLU A 381 -12.96 -18.45 4.04
N ILE A 382 -13.10 -19.73 3.69
CA ILE A 382 -12.58 -20.85 4.48
C ILE A 382 -11.06 -20.92 4.32
N SER A 383 -10.59 -20.91 3.08
CA SER A 383 -9.19 -20.82 2.67
C SER A 383 -8.52 -19.61 3.31
N GLY A 384 -9.23 -18.47 3.30
CA GLY A 384 -8.84 -17.27 4.04
C GLY A 384 -8.61 -17.55 5.52
N LYS A 385 -9.60 -18.12 6.23
CA LYS A 385 -9.48 -18.41 7.68
C LYS A 385 -8.37 -19.41 8.01
N VAL A 386 -8.22 -20.49 7.23
CA VAL A 386 -7.13 -21.46 7.40
C VAL A 386 -5.78 -20.78 7.26
N PHE A 387 -5.68 -19.88 6.28
CA PHE A 387 -4.51 -19.08 6.04
C PHE A 387 -4.22 -18.12 7.22
N GLU A 388 -5.23 -17.41 7.70
CA GLU A 388 -5.13 -16.50 8.85
C GLU A 388 -4.61 -17.21 10.11
N ILE A 389 -5.06 -18.45 10.35
CA ILE A 389 -4.63 -19.26 11.50
C ILE A 389 -3.17 -19.74 11.32
N SER A 390 -2.78 -20.15 10.11
CA SER A 390 -1.49 -20.81 9.86
C SER A 390 -0.33 -19.84 9.62
N ALA A 391 -0.59 -18.67 9.06
CA ALA A 391 0.41 -17.68 8.68
C ALA A 391 1.33 -17.19 9.83
N PRO A 392 0.84 -16.94 11.07
CA PRO A 392 1.71 -16.61 12.21
C PRO A 392 2.78 -17.67 12.49
N HIS A 393 2.42 -18.95 12.30
CA HIS A 393 3.34 -20.07 12.53
C HIS A 393 4.42 -20.10 11.45
N PHE A 394 4.06 -19.91 10.18
CA PHE A 394 5.02 -19.82 9.08
C PHE A 394 5.96 -18.62 9.22
N GLN A 395 5.46 -17.46 9.64
CA GLN A 395 6.29 -16.29 9.90
C GLN A 395 7.29 -16.55 11.04
N THR A 396 6.87 -17.24 12.09
CA THR A 396 7.74 -17.59 13.22
C THR A 396 8.83 -18.55 12.78
N LEU A 397 8.46 -19.59 12.04
CA LEU A 397 9.37 -20.56 11.46
C LEU A 397 10.41 -19.91 10.52
N TYR A 398 9.97 -19.00 9.64
CA TYR A 398 10.87 -18.20 8.79
C TYR A 398 11.89 -17.43 9.61
N LYS A 399 11.45 -16.72 10.67
CA LYS A 399 12.35 -15.95 11.54
C LYS A 399 13.36 -16.85 12.24
N THR A 400 12.93 -18.01 12.74
CA THR A 400 13.83 -19.00 13.35
C THR A 400 14.88 -19.46 12.35
N PHE A 401 14.51 -19.85 11.13
CA PHE A 401 15.49 -20.27 10.13
C PHE A 401 16.46 -19.14 9.73
N LYS A 402 15.98 -17.90 9.66
CA LYS A 402 16.82 -16.72 9.39
C LYS A 402 17.86 -16.52 10.50
N GLU A 403 17.42 -16.60 11.75
CA GLU A 403 18.29 -16.44 12.93
C GLU A 403 19.42 -17.47 12.95
N PHE A 404 19.12 -18.73 12.63
CA PHE A 404 20.12 -19.79 12.53
C PHE A 404 20.97 -19.73 11.23
N LYS A 405 20.84 -18.69 10.40
CA LYS A 405 21.50 -18.54 9.10
C LYS A 405 21.32 -19.76 8.18
N LEU A 406 20.22 -20.49 8.38
CA LEU A 406 19.85 -21.63 7.54
C LEU A 406 19.28 -21.16 6.21
N LEU A 407 18.94 -19.87 6.11
CA LEU A 407 18.45 -19.21 4.90
C LEU A 407 19.60 -18.53 4.16
N LYS A 408 19.85 -18.97 2.93
CA LYS A 408 20.80 -18.34 2.00
C LYS A 408 20.11 -17.56 0.86
N LYS A 409 18.78 -17.68 0.69
CA LYS A 409 17.95 -17.10 -0.40
C LYS A 409 16.48 -16.95 0.04
N ASP A 410 15.67 -16.26 -0.77
CA ASP A 410 14.21 -16.14 -0.64
C ASP A 410 13.53 -17.53 -0.66
N LEU A 411 12.39 -17.66 0.05
CA LEU A 411 11.71 -18.94 0.29
C LEU A 411 10.25 -18.92 -0.15
N ILE A 412 9.80 -20.02 -0.77
CA ILE A 412 8.37 -20.34 -0.93
C ILE A 412 8.02 -21.48 0.03
N VAL A 413 7.13 -21.20 0.98
CA VAL A 413 6.58 -22.23 1.88
C VAL A 413 5.21 -22.62 1.37
N SER A 414 5.07 -23.88 0.97
CA SER A 414 3.79 -24.44 0.53
C SER A 414 3.33 -25.52 1.51
N SER A 415 2.03 -25.55 1.77
CA SER A 415 1.37 -26.57 2.58
C SER A 415 0.03 -26.88 1.92
N GLY A 416 -0.25 -28.15 1.67
CA GLY A 416 -1.48 -28.58 1.01
C GLY A 416 -1.76 -30.07 1.18
N ILE A 417 -2.99 -30.46 0.89
CA ILE A 417 -3.38 -31.85 0.73
C ILE A 417 -3.34 -32.12 -0.77
N THR A 418 -2.24 -32.69 -1.26
CA THR A 418 -2.23 -33.30 -2.59
C THR A 418 -2.72 -34.73 -2.50
N ASP A 419 -3.34 -35.25 -3.56
CA ASP A 419 -3.81 -36.66 -3.65
C ASP A 419 -2.71 -37.66 -3.30
N GLU A 420 -1.46 -37.26 -3.39
CA GLU A 420 -0.32 -37.95 -2.80
C GLU A 420 0.35 -37.09 -1.70
N LYS A 421 -0.02 -37.36 -0.45
CA LYS A 421 0.63 -36.93 0.82
C LYS A 421 0.35 -35.49 1.32
N LYS A 422 0.07 -35.42 2.62
CA LYS A 422 0.11 -34.20 3.46
C LYS A 422 1.57 -33.79 3.69
N ASN A 423 2.14 -32.96 2.80
CA ASN A 423 3.51 -32.48 2.94
C ASN A 423 3.54 -30.96 3.06
N VAL A 424 4.27 -30.45 4.07
CA VAL A 424 4.79 -29.08 4.03
C VAL A 424 6.04 -29.14 3.17
N ILE A 425 6.02 -28.51 2.00
CA ILE A 425 7.13 -28.51 1.06
C ILE A 425 7.73 -27.11 1.04
N PHE A 426 8.98 -27.01 1.47
CA PHE A 426 9.83 -25.84 1.25
C PHE A 426 10.37 -25.95 -0.18
N LYS A 427 9.78 -25.18 -1.10
CA LYS A 427 10.26 -25.13 -2.49
C LYS A 427 11.24 -23.97 -2.63
N LYS A 428 12.30 -24.25 -3.40
CA LYS A 428 13.30 -23.25 -3.79
C LYS A 428 12.77 -22.34 -4.89
#